data_AF-X0S4P5-F1
#
_entry.id   AF-X0S4P5-F1
#
_cell.length_a   1.000
_cell.length_b   1.000
_cell.length_c   1.000
_cell.angle_alpha   90.00
_cell.angle_beta   90.00
_cell.angle_gamma   90.00
#
_symmetry.space_group_name_H-M   'P 1'
#
loop_
_entity.id
_entity.type
_entity.pdbx_description
1 polymer ?
#
loop_
_entity_poly.entity_id
_entity_poly.type
_entity_poly.pdbx_seq_one_letter_code
_entity_poly.pdbx_strand_id
1 'polypeptide(L)'
;AGPLSLSTTYYAKLKRVGNEIVFSIYSDAYTTLVSDDTFYGGSAYRYLYACCGYGGGAEADTMNGYVDTLTFSTATVGSGQLPVGTYSYYVTSASAEFESMPSNITDVIVSSADGNITLAGINVGPTGTTSRKLYRAYTDAITQGARGLSFQFLAEIPDNTTTTYIDDALQESLGLVQVFDHAFPPRGDILAWHNNRVFMANCSSSSRAYADYDTTNLRNVVFFSELNEPYYWPSVNYFRVGDETDIKALVPWRNFLLIFKENSVWALFGYTADEMQLEQISAEVGCTNREAAAAGP
;
A
#
# COMPACT_ATOMS: atom_id res chain seq x y z
N ALA A 1 -0.35 -5.37 -29.95
CA ALA A 1 -1.17 -4.17 -29.66
C ALA A 1 -0.26 -2.96 -29.55
N GLY A 2 -0.65 -1.80 -30.08
CA GLY A 2 0.05 -0.54 -29.79
C GLY A 2 -0.18 -0.09 -28.35
N PRO A 3 0.63 0.84 -27.80
CA PRO A 3 0.47 1.31 -26.42
C PRO A 3 -0.91 1.97 -26.22
N LEU A 4 -1.56 1.69 -25.09
CA LEU A 4 -2.84 2.31 -24.71
C LEU A 4 -2.68 3.83 -24.52
N SER A 5 -3.66 4.61 -24.98
CA SER A 5 -3.73 6.07 -24.78
C SER A 5 -4.20 6.42 -23.37
N LEU A 6 -3.53 7.35 -22.69
CA LEU A 6 -3.78 7.73 -21.29
C LEU A 6 -5.05 8.57 -21.05
N SER A 7 -5.74 9.05 -22.09
CA SER A 7 -6.88 9.97 -21.98
C SER A 7 -8.25 9.32 -22.21
N THR A 8 -8.32 8.00 -22.32
CA THR A 8 -9.54 7.27 -22.70
C THR A 8 -10.00 6.35 -21.57
N THR A 9 -11.30 6.35 -21.26
CA THR A 9 -11.89 5.37 -20.33
C THR A 9 -11.88 4.00 -20.97
N TYR A 10 -11.21 3.04 -20.33
CA TYR A 10 -11.21 1.65 -20.78
C TYR A 10 -12.20 0.81 -19.98
N TYR A 11 -12.78 -0.17 -20.64
CA TYR A 11 -13.75 -1.11 -20.07
C TYR A 11 -13.17 -2.52 -20.18
N ALA A 12 -13.24 -3.31 -19.11
CA ALA A 12 -12.79 -4.70 -19.11
C ALA A 12 -13.98 -5.65 -19.20
N LYS A 13 -13.88 -6.69 -20.01
CA LYS A 13 -14.88 -7.76 -20.12
C LYS A 13 -14.21 -9.12 -20.03
N LEU A 14 -14.81 -9.98 -19.23
CA LEU A 14 -14.53 -11.40 -19.21
C LEU A 14 -15.62 -12.15 -19.95
N LYS A 15 -15.23 -12.94 -20.95
CA LYS A 15 -16.16 -13.77 -21.71
C LYS A 15 -15.62 -15.18 -21.80
N ARG A 16 -16.48 -16.17 -21.56
CA ARG A 16 -16.19 -17.57 -21.86
C ARG A 16 -16.62 -17.89 -23.29
N VAL A 17 -15.72 -18.48 -24.07
CA VAL A 17 -16.00 -18.95 -25.44
C VAL A 17 -15.54 -20.41 -25.53
N GLY A 18 -16.47 -21.35 -25.44
CA GLY A 18 -16.13 -22.77 -25.32
C GLY A 18 -15.31 -23.07 -24.05
N ASN A 19 -14.09 -23.59 -24.24
CA ASN A 19 -13.13 -23.89 -23.16
C ASN A 19 -12.17 -22.74 -22.84
N GLU A 20 -12.29 -21.62 -23.54
CA GLU A 20 -11.41 -20.47 -23.36
C GLU A 20 -12.09 -19.41 -22.50
N ILE A 21 -11.31 -18.78 -21.63
CA ILE A 21 -11.67 -17.53 -20.97
C ILE A 21 -10.89 -16.43 -21.69
N VAL A 22 -11.59 -15.45 -22.22
CA VAL A 22 -11.00 -14.30 -22.90
C VAL A 22 -11.15 -13.09 -21.97
N PHE A 23 -10.02 -12.47 -21.65
CA PHE A 23 -9.99 -11.15 -21.04
C PHE A 23 -9.79 -10.12 -22.15
N SER A 24 -10.70 -9.16 -22.22
CA SER A 24 -10.71 -8.14 -23.27
C SER A 24 -10.76 -6.76 -22.66
N ILE A 25 -9.91 -5.86 -23.17
CA ILE A 25 -9.90 -4.43 -22.82
C ILE A 25 -10.49 -3.65 -24.01
N TYR A 26 -11.45 -2.78 -23.74
CA TYR A 26 -12.15 -1.95 -24.73
C TYR A 26 -11.90 -0.46 -24.43
N SER A 27 -11.87 0.40 -25.44
CA SER A 27 -11.71 1.86 -25.31
C SER A 27 -13.03 2.63 -25.19
N ASP A 28 -14.15 1.91 -25.22
CA ASP A 28 -15.52 2.41 -25.10
C ASP A 28 -16.37 1.31 -24.44
N ALA A 29 -17.69 1.52 -24.31
CA ALA A 29 -18.64 0.62 -23.66
C ALA A 29 -18.81 -0.74 -24.39
N TYR A 30 -17.72 -1.51 -24.48
CA TYR A 30 -17.57 -2.84 -25.06
C TYR A 30 -17.69 -2.96 -26.59
N THR A 31 -17.43 -1.88 -27.35
CA THR A 31 -17.57 -1.89 -28.81
C THR A 31 -16.24 -1.91 -29.56
N THR A 32 -15.19 -1.27 -29.04
CA THR A 32 -13.88 -1.17 -29.70
C THR A 32 -12.82 -1.88 -28.87
N LEU A 33 -12.41 -3.06 -29.33
CA LEU A 33 -11.40 -3.91 -28.68
C LEU A 33 -10.00 -3.31 -28.88
N VAL A 34 -9.25 -3.20 -27.79
CA VAL A 34 -7.89 -2.63 -27.78
C VAL A 34 -6.83 -3.69 -27.57
N SER A 35 -7.13 -4.68 -26.72
CA SER A 35 -6.29 -5.86 -26.49
C SER A 35 -7.17 -7.02 -26.08
N ASP A 36 -6.90 -8.20 -26.62
CA ASP A 36 -7.38 -9.48 -26.10
C ASP A 36 -6.20 -10.31 -25.61
N ASP A 37 -6.45 -11.11 -24.57
CA ASP A 37 -5.57 -12.21 -24.24
C ASP A 37 -6.42 -13.45 -23.97
N THR A 38 -5.97 -14.56 -24.54
CA THR A 38 -6.73 -15.81 -24.56
C THR A 38 -6.03 -16.82 -23.67
N PHE A 39 -6.69 -17.20 -22.58
CA PHE A 39 -6.20 -18.25 -21.70
C PHE A 39 -6.65 -19.60 -22.25
N TYR A 40 -5.71 -20.41 -22.74
CA TYR A 40 -6.01 -21.70 -23.37
C TYR A 40 -6.50 -22.76 -22.36
N GLY A 41 -7.65 -23.34 -22.71
CA GLY A 41 -8.39 -24.30 -21.91
C GLY A 41 -7.78 -25.70 -21.89
N GLY A 42 -6.95 -25.96 -20.90
CA GLY A 42 -6.73 -27.30 -20.32
C GLY A 42 -7.04 -27.37 -18.82
N SER A 43 -7.25 -26.22 -18.17
CA SER A 43 -7.31 -26.09 -16.72
C SER A 43 -8.63 -25.48 -16.27
N ALA A 44 -9.25 -26.05 -15.22
CA ALA A 44 -10.40 -25.47 -14.57
C ALA A 44 -9.95 -24.34 -13.62
N TYR A 45 -10.26 -23.09 -13.95
CA TYR A 45 -9.97 -21.94 -13.09
C TYR A 45 -11.10 -21.76 -12.07
N ARG A 46 -10.79 -21.87 -10.76
CA ARG A 46 -11.77 -21.70 -9.66
C ARG A 46 -11.94 -20.24 -9.24
N TYR A 47 -10.89 -19.43 -9.38
CA TYR A 47 -10.91 -17.99 -9.10
C TYR A 47 -10.03 -17.26 -10.13
N LEU A 48 -10.45 -16.08 -10.58
CA LEU A 48 -9.63 -15.15 -11.36
C LEU A 48 -9.50 -13.86 -10.55
N TYR A 49 -8.27 -13.54 -10.15
CA TYR A 49 -7.95 -12.28 -9.48
C TYR A 49 -7.14 -11.43 -10.45
N ALA A 50 -7.69 -10.27 -10.82
CA ALA A 50 -7.03 -9.30 -11.69
C ALA A 50 -6.58 -8.10 -10.86
N CYS A 51 -5.26 -7.97 -10.67
CA CYS A 51 -4.64 -6.75 -10.17
C CYS A 51 -4.07 -6.03 -11.39
N CYS A 52 -4.85 -5.15 -12.03
CA CYS A 52 -4.35 -4.39 -13.18
C CYS A 52 -3.63 -3.11 -12.72
N GLY A 53 -2.31 -3.20 -12.56
CA GLY A 53 -1.42 -2.09 -12.87
C GLY A 53 -0.96 -2.26 -14.32
N TYR A 54 -1.52 -1.50 -15.26
CA TYR A 54 -1.07 -1.51 -16.66
C TYR A 54 -0.29 -0.24 -16.96
N GLY A 55 0.91 -0.39 -17.48
CA GLY A 55 1.77 0.71 -17.86
C GLY A 55 2.94 0.31 -18.74
N GLY A 56 2.67 -0.19 -19.95
CA GLY A 56 3.68 -0.55 -20.95
C GLY A 56 4.40 0.65 -21.58
N GLY A 57 4.92 1.57 -20.77
CA GLY A 57 5.79 2.68 -21.17
C GLY A 57 6.80 2.95 -20.06
N ALA A 58 7.96 3.53 -20.40
CA ALA A 58 9.07 3.79 -19.46
C ALA A 58 8.73 4.72 -18.28
N GLU A 59 7.47 5.14 -18.13
CA GLU A 59 6.98 6.05 -17.10
C GLU A 59 5.66 5.60 -16.44
N ALA A 60 5.23 4.34 -16.60
CA ALA A 60 3.92 3.89 -16.10
C ALA A 60 3.98 2.78 -15.01
N ASP A 61 5.10 2.69 -14.30
CA ASP A 61 5.31 1.88 -13.09
C ASP A 61 4.90 2.63 -11.81
N THR A 62 3.65 3.05 -11.66
CA THR A 62 3.20 3.58 -10.37
C THR A 62 1.75 3.21 -10.10
N MET A 63 1.54 2.21 -9.25
CA MET A 63 0.37 2.27 -8.37
C MET A 63 0.53 3.54 -7.53
N ASN A 64 -0.44 4.46 -7.65
CA ASN A 64 -0.62 5.68 -6.85
C ASN A 64 0.65 6.21 -6.17
N GLY A 65 1.44 6.94 -6.95
CA GLY A 65 2.37 8.00 -6.56
C GLY A 65 3.10 7.84 -5.23
N TYR A 66 4.34 7.36 -5.29
CA TYR A 66 5.34 7.83 -4.34
C TYR A 66 5.62 9.31 -4.65
N VAL A 67 5.45 10.20 -3.67
CA VAL A 67 5.87 11.60 -3.81
C VAL A 67 7.37 11.64 -3.55
N ASP A 68 8.14 11.60 -4.65
CA ASP A 68 9.57 11.26 -4.67
C ASP A 68 10.44 12.15 -3.78
N THR A 69 10.14 13.45 -3.69
CA THR A 69 10.77 14.31 -2.69
C THR A 69 9.94 15.56 -2.47
N LEU A 70 9.33 15.69 -1.28
CA LEU A 70 8.78 16.97 -0.84
C LEU A 70 9.95 17.84 -0.37
N THR A 71 10.38 18.78 -1.22
CA THR A 71 11.44 19.72 -0.88
C THR A 71 10.82 21.07 -0.58
N PHE A 72 10.69 21.43 0.70
CA PHE A 72 10.20 22.75 1.05
C PHE A 72 11.34 23.77 0.91
N SER A 73 11.15 24.77 0.05
CA SER A 73 12.03 25.93 0.05
C SER A 73 11.72 26.74 1.31
N THR A 74 12.66 26.75 2.26
CA THR A 74 12.75 27.66 3.43
C THR A 74 11.41 28.19 3.94
N ALA A 75 10.88 27.57 5.00
CA ALA A 75 9.85 28.20 5.81
C ALA A 75 10.35 29.58 6.24
N THR A 76 9.77 30.62 5.66
CA THR A 76 10.01 31.98 6.12
C THR A 76 9.11 32.15 7.33
N VAL A 77 9.70 32.31 8.51
CA VAL A 77 8.94 32.60 9.74
C VAL A 77 8.25 33.95 9.54
N GLY A 78 6.94 33.93 9.29
CA GLY A 78 6.10 35.12 9.27
C GLY A 78 5.58 35.48 10.65
N SER A 79 4.72 36.51 10.75
CA SER A 79 3.92 36.74 11.96
C SER A 79 2.74 35.76 11.99
N GLY A 80 2.54 35.10 13.12
CA GLY A 80 1.55 34.05 13.33
C GLY A 80 1.40 33.70 14.81
N GLN A 81 0.98 32.48 15.12
CA GLN A 81 0.69 32.01 16.48
C GLN A 81 1.51 30.77 16.87
N LEU A 82 2.38 30.27 15.99
CA LEU A 82 3.17 29.07 16.27
C LEU A 82 4.24 29.33 17.34
N PRO A 83 4.31 28.49 18.40
CA PRO A 83 5.40 28.58 19.37
C PRO A 83 6.75 28.16 18.76
N VAL A 84 7.82 28.57 19.45
CA VAL A 84 9.20 28.13 19.16
C VAL A 84 9.30 26.61 19.24
N GLY A 85 9.93 25.99 18.25
CA GLY A 85 10.14 24.55 18.20
C GLY A 85 10.46 24.04 16.80
N THR A 86 10.47 22.72 16.65
CA THR A 86 10.63 22.05 15.36
C THR A 86 9.31 21.44 14.92
N TYR A 87 8.93 21.75 13.69
CA TYR A 87 7.73 21.27 13.02
C TYR A 87 8.13 20.34 11.88
N SER A 88 7.62 19.12 11.91
CA SER A 88 7.87 18.11 10.90
C SER A 88 6.62 17.92 10.05
N TYR A 89 6.78 17.91 8.73
CA TYR A 89 5.65 17.80 7.78
C TYR A 89 5.84 16.64 6.83
N TYR A 90 4.73 16.02 6.46
CA TYR A 90 4.62 15.23 5.23
C TYR A 90 3.26 15.51 4.56
N VAL A 91 3.17 15.12 3.28
CA VAL A 91 1.93 15.19 2.51
C VAL A 91 1.58 13.80 1.97
N THR A 92 0.29 13.50 1.89
CA THR A 92 -0.24 12.34 1.16
C THR A 92 -1.10 12.83 0.00
N SER A 93 -1.17 12.02 -1.07
CA SER A 93 -2.13 12.22 -2.16
C SER A 93 -3.39 11.43 -1.86
N ALA A 94 -4.56 12.03 -2.03
CA ALA A 94 -5.84 11.42 -1.73
C ALA A 94 -6.80 11.46 -2.93
N SER A 95 -7.60 10.41 -3.05
CA SER A 95 -8.81 10.36 -3.88
C SER A 95 -10.03 10.16 -2.98
N ALA A 96 -11.21 9.98 -3.58
CA ALA A 96 -12.42 9.62 -2.82
C ALA A 96 -12.28 8.27 -2.09
N GLU A 97 -11.37 7.39 -2.52
CA GLU A 97 -11.29 6.00 -2.06
C GLU A 97 -9.94 5.66 -1.40
N PHE A 98 -8.87 6.40 -1.71
CA PHE A 98 -7.52 6.02 -1.34
C PHE A 98 -6.69 7.19 -0.83
N GLU A 99 -5.73 6.89 0.04
CA GLU A 99 -4.67 7.81 0.46
C GLU A 99 -3.31 7.13 0.27
N SER A 100 -2.38 7.80 -0.43
CA SER A 100 -1.04 7.28 -0.75
C SER A 100 -0.14 7.24 0.47
N MET A 101 0.95 6.48 0.40
CA MET A 101 2.08 6.60 1.34
C MET A 101 2.54 8.06 1.54
N PRO A 102 3.05 8.40 2.74
CA PRO A 102 3.46 9.77 3.03
C PRO A 102 4.71 10.11 2.23
N SER A 103 4.85 11.37 1.84
CA SER A 103 6.10 11.89 1.29
C SER A 103 7.24 11.81 2.31
N ASN A 104 8.45 12.09 1.85
CA ASN A 104 9.56 12.38 2.75
C ASN A 104 9.18 13.45 3.78
N ILE A 105 9.62 13.24 5.02
CA ILE A 105 9.43 14.20 6.11
C ILE A 105 10.40 15.36 5.92
N THR A 106 9.90 16.58 6.09
CA THR A 106 10.75 17.77 6.22
C THR A 106 10.53 18.46 7.54
N ASP A 107 11.64 18.88 8.13
CA ASP A 107 11.69 19.57 9.41
C ASP A 107 11.92 21.07 9.21
N VAL A 108 11.18 21.88 9.96
CA VAL A 108 11.23 23.35 9.96
C VAL A 108 11.42 23.82 11.39
N ILE A 109 12.43 24.65 11.65
CA ILE A 109 12.67 25.23 12.97
C ILE A 109 12.10 26.64 13.01
N VAL A 110 11.20 26.89 13.97
CA VAL A 110 10.71 28.22 14.35
C VAL A 110 11.52 28.69 15.55
N SER A 111 12.36 29.70 15.36
CA SER A 111 13.30 30.19 16.39
C SER A 111 12.80 31.40 17.19
N SER A 112 11.65 31.95 16.81
CA SER A 112 10.96 33.03 17.54
C SER A 112 9.49 32.70 17.69
N ALA A 113 8.88 33.07 18.82
CA ALA A 113 7.45 32.88 19.04
C ALA A 113 6.62 33.71 18.06
N ASP A 114 5.32 33.39 17.98
CA ASP A 114 4.36 34.05 17.09
C ASP A 114 4.76 33.93 15.62
N GLY A 115 5.22 32.73 15.24
CA GLY A 115 5.61 32.39 13.88
C GLY A 115 4.44 31.88 13.04
N ASN A 116 4.58 31.91 11.73
CA ASN A 116 3.87 31.02 10.82
C ASN A 116 4.87 30.29 9.92
N ILE A 117 4.42 29.21 9.28
CA ILE A 117 5.25 28.44 8.36
C ILE A 117 4.58 28.45 6.98
N THR A 118 5.22 29.11 6.00
CA THR A 118 4.82 28.94 4.60
C THR A 118 5.44 27.67 4.05
N LEU A 119 4.61 26.66 3.82
CA LEU A 119 4.94 25.48 3.04
C LEU A 119 4.85 25.83 1.56
N ALA A 120 5.95 25.64 0.82
CA ALA A 120 6.01 25.83 -0.62
C ALA A 120 6.62 24.60 -1.29
N GLY A 121 6.35 24.42 -2.59
CA GLY A 121 6.82 23.25 -3.33
C GLY A 121 6.08 21.97 -2.94
N ILE A 122 4.82 22.09 -2.49
CA ILE A 122 3.96 20.93 -2.24
C ILE A 122 3.70 20.26 -3.58
N ASN A 123 4.31 19.09 -3.78
CA ASN A 123 4.18 18.35 -5.02
C ASN A 123 2.72 18.08 -5.35
N VAL A 124 2.41 18.12 -6.65
CA VAL A 124 1.16 17.56 -7.16
C VAL A 124 1.27 16.03 -7.11
N GLY A 125 0.19 15.38 -6.68
CA GLY A 125 0.06 13.94 -6.74
C GLY A 125 -0.13 13.45 -8.19
N PRO A 126 -0.08 12.13 -8.41
CA PRO A 126 -0.34 11.53 -9.72
C PRO A 126 -1.76 11.82 -10.22
N THR A 127 -2.00 11.56 -11.51
CA THR A 127 -3.35 11.60 -12.11
C THR A 127 -4.35 10.80 -11.27
N GLY A 128 -5.50 11.40 -10.98
CA GLY A 128 -6.54 10.80 -10.12
C GLY A 128 -6.55 11.32 -8.67
N THR A 129 -5.51 12.06 -8.26
CA THR A 129 -5.51 12.80 -6.98
C THR A 129 -6.58 13.89 -7.02
N THR A 130 -7.52 13.85 -6.07
CA THR A 130 -8.57 14.87 -5.91
C THR A 130 -8.27 15.85 -4.79
N SER A 131 -7.49 15.42 -3.80
CA SER A 131 -7.01 16.28 -2.72
C SER A 131 -5.67 15.80 -2.20
N ARG A 132 -5.01 16.63 -1.38
CA ARG A 132 -3.77 16.29 -0.70
C ARG A 132 -3.91 16.62 0.77
N LYS A 133 -3.49 15.72 1.64
CA LYS A 133 -3.59 15.93 3.09
C LYS A 133 -2.22 16.25 3.66
N LEU A 134 -2.16 17.32 4.43
CA LEU A 134 -0.99 17.76 5.16
C LEU A 134 -1.06 17.25 6.59
N TYR A 135 0.06 16.73 7.06
CA TYR A 135 0.20 16.27 8.43
C TYR A 135 1.41 16.96 9.07
N ARG A 136 1.31 17.20 10.36
CA ARG A 136 2.32 17.91 11.15
C ARG A 136 2.60 17.20 12.47
N ALA A 137 3.88 17.08 12.81
CA ALA A 137 4.33 16.77 14.15
C ALA A 137 5.08 17.99 14.72
N TYR A 138 5.04 18.15 16.04
CA TYR A 138 5.68 19.26 16.74
C TYR A 138 6.51 18.76 17.93
N THR A 139 7.63 19.43 18.18
CA THR A 139 8.42 19.32 19.41
C THR A 139 8.95 20.69 19.80
N ASP A 140 9.10 20.96 21.10
CA ASP A 140 9.67 22.20 21.63
C ASP A 140 11.20 22.29 21.44
N ALA A 141 11.84 21.19 21.03
CA ALA A 141 13.24 21.17 20.67
C ALA A 141 13.51 22.01 19.41
N ILE A 142 14.59 22.78 19.42
CA ILE A 142 15.04 23.64 18.31
C ILE A 142 16.30 23.10 17.61
N THR A 143 16.45 21.77 17.56
CA THR A 143 17.59 21.11 16.93
C THR A 143 17.15 20.43 15.64
N GLN A 144 17.97 20.53 14.59
CA GLN A 144 17.69 19.88 13.32
C GLN A 144 17.50 18.38 13.50
N GLY A 145 16.43 17.83 12.90
CA GLY A 145 16.06 16.42 13.00
C GLY A 145 15.36 16.02 14.31
N ALA A 146 15.10 16.96 15.24
CA ALA A 146 14.16 16.71 16.33
C ALA A 146 12.74 16.59 15.77
N ARG A 147 12.02 15.53 16.14
CA ARG A 147 10.68 15.24 15.64
C ARG A 147 9.72 14.96 16.79
N GLY A 148 8.48 15.42 16.64
CA GLY A 148 7.39 15.00 17.51
C GLY A 148 7.09 13.51 17.36
N LEU A 149 6.51 12.90 18.39
CA LEU A 149 6.22 11.46 18.43
C LEU A 149 5.08 11.02 17.51
N SER A 150 4.24 11.97 17.08
CA SER A 150 3.02 11.67 16.35
C SER A 150 2.70 12.78 15.37
N PHE A 151 2.34 12.39 14.15
CA PHE A 151 1.82 13.31 13.15
C PHE A 151 0.31 13.43 13.31
N GLN A 152 -0.19 14.65 13.24
CA GLN A 152 -1.61 14.98 13.32
C GLN A 152 -2.05 15.64 12.03
N PHE A 153 -3.31 15.42 11.65
CA PHE A 153 -3.89 16.06 10.47
C PHE A 153 -3.90 17.58 10.63
N LEU A 154 -3.26 18.29 9.70
CA LEU A 154 -3.18 19.74 9.69
C LEU A 154 -4.27 20.34 8.80
N ALA A 155 -4.29 19.94 7.52
CA ALA A 155 -5.21 20.49 6.55
C ALA A 155 -5.36 19.59 5.33
N GLU A 156 -6.47 19.77 4.61
CA GLU A 156 -6.68 19.24 3.28
C GLU A 156 -6.56 20.37 2.26
N ILE A 157 -5.75 20.15 1.23
CA ILE A 157 -5.71 20.96 0.03
C ILE A 157 -6.69 20.32 -0.96
N PRO A 158 -7.86 20.91 -1.24
CA PRO A 158 -8.96 20.27 -1.96
C PRO A 158 -8.75 20.28 -3.50
N ASP A 159 -7.50 20.16 -3.94
CA ASP A 159 -7.12 20.13 -5.34
C ASP A 159 -5.75 19.45 -5.54
N ASN A 160 -5.40 19.18 -6.80
CA ASN A 160 -4.10 18.66 -7.21
C ASN A 160 -3.24 19.69 -7.97
N THR A 161 -3.37 20.98 -7.64
CA THR A 161 -2.68 22.08 -8.34
C THR A 161 -2.01 23.09 -7.42
N THR A 162 -2.53 23.32 -6.22
CA THR A 162 -2.03 24.29 -5.24
C THR A 162 -0.72 23.77 -4.64
N THR A 163 0.39 24.49 -4.83
CA THR A 163 1.73 24.04 -4.38
C THR A 163 2.22 24.74 -3.11
N THR A 164 1.35 25.50 -2.45
CA THR A 164 1.66 26.27 -1.25
C THR A 164 0.58 26.14 -0.18
N TYR A 165 0.96 26.29 1.10
CA TYR A 165 0.06 26.33 2.25
C TYR A 165 0.69 27.18 3.36
N ILE A 166 -0.09 28.01 4.04
CA ILE A 166 0.39 28.75 5.22
C ILE A 166 -0.13 28.03 6.45
N ASP A 167 0.79 27.46 7.21
CA ASP A 167 0.51 26.89 8.51
C ASP A 167 0.64 27.95 9.60
N ASP A 168 -0.50 28.26 10.21
CA ASP A 168 -0.64 29.12 11.38
C ASP A 168 -1.54 28.44 12.43
N ALA A 169 -1.75 27.12 12.32
CA ALA A 169 -2.66 26.39 13.20
C ALA A 169 -1.96 26.03 14.52
N LEU A 170 -2.56 26.35 15.66
CA LEU A 170 -2.06 25.92 16.96
C LEU A 170 -2.09 24.38 17.09
N GLN A 171 -1.28 23.83 18.00
CA GLN A 171 -1.17 22.37 18.13
C GLN A 171 -2.50 21.73 18.56
N GLU A 172 -3.23 22.41 19.43
CA GLU A 172 -4.54 21.99 19.93
C GLU A 172 -5.67 22.08 18.90
N SER A 173 -5.46 22.77 17.77
CA SER A 173 -6.44 22.83 16.68
C SER A 173 -6.20 21.79 15.59
N LEU A 174 -5.14 21.00 15.70
CA LEU A 174 -4.90 19.89 14.77
C LEU A 174 -5.93 18.78 14.95
N GLY A 175 -6.13 18.03 13.87
CA GLY A 175 -7.01 16.87 13.84
C GLY A 175 -6.42 15.66 14.55
N LEU A 176 -6.95 14.49 14.21
CA LEU A 176 -6.56 13.23 14.82
C LEU A 176 -5.09 12.89 14.55
N VAL A 177 -4.49 12.16 15.50
CA VAL A 177 -3.20 11.51 15.29
C VAL A 177 -3.35 10.48 14.18
N GLN A 178 -2.44 10.54 13.22
CA GLN A 178 -2.39 9.60 12.11
C GLN A 178 -1.22 8.63 12.32
N VAL A 179 -1.55 7.35 12.49
CA VAL A 179 -0.59 6.25 12.39
C VAL A 179 -0.70 5.75 10.96
N PHE A 180 0.21 6.23 10.10
CA PHE A 180 0.08 6.05 8.67
C PHE A 180 1.07 5.03 8.14
N ASP A 181 0.56 3.86 7.74
CA ASP A 181 1.33 2.86 7.00
C ASP A 181 0.46 2.21 5.91
N HIS A 182 0.37 2.90 4.78
CA HIS A 182 -0.40 2.48 3.59
C HIS A 182 0.51 1.82 2.54
N ALA A 183 1.51 1.07 2.99
CA ALA A 183 2.49 0.49 2.09
C ALA A 183 1.84 -0.49 1.09
N PHE A 184 2.47 -0.61 -0.08
CA PHE A 184 2.02 -1.49 -1.15
C PHE A 184 2.17 -2.97 -0.78
N PRO A 185 1.41 -3.89 -1.39
CA PRO A 185 1.66 -5.31 -1.21
C PRO A 185 3.11 -5.69 -1.57
N PRO A 186 3.67 -6.71 -0.90
CA PRO A 186 4.95 -7.30 -1.32
C PRO A 186 4.81 -7.97 -2.69
N ARG A 187 5.92 -8.47 -3.23
CA ARG A 187 5.90 -9.28 -4.46
C ARG A 187 5.95 -10.75 -4.10
N GLY A 188 4.83 -11.45 -4.25
CA GLY A 188 4.72 -12.88 -3.97
C GLY A 188 3.84 -13.63 -4.95
N ASP A 189 3.99 -14.96 -4.93
CA ASP A 189 3.39 -15.88 -5.92
C ASP A 189 2.14 -16.59 -5.38
N ILE A 190 1.87 -16.48 -4.08
CA ILE A 190 0.76 -17.15 -3.40
C ILE A 190 -0.10 -16.10 -2.70
N LEU A 191 -1.39 -16.12 -3.00
CA LEU A 191 -2.40 -15.21 -2.46
C LEU A 191 -3.56 -15.99 -1.86
N ALA A 192 -4.11 -15.48 -0.76
CA ALA A 192 -5.33 -16.01 -0.16
C ALA A 192 -6.16 -14.89 0.46
N TRP A 193 -7.49 -14.97 0.30
CA TRP A 193 -8.43 -14.13 1.06
C TRP A 193 -8.89 -14.86 2.30
N HIS A 194 -8.75 -14.25 3.47
CA HIS A 194 -9.21 -14.80 4.73
C HIS A 194 -9.53 -13.69 5.73
N ASN A 195 -10.61 -13.83 6.52
CA ASN A 195 -11.00 -12.87 7.58
C ASN A 195 -10.96 -11.38 7.15
N ASN A 196 -11.50 -11.08 5.96
CA ASN A 196 -11.52 -9.73 5.36
C ASN A 196 -10.13 -9.08 5.18
N ARG A 197 -9.11 -9.92 4.99
CA ARG A 197 -7.75 -9.53 4.66
C ARG A 197 -7.26 -10.33 3.46
N VAL A 198 -6.31 -9.73 2.75
CA VAL A 198 -5.50 -10.43 1.76
C VAL A 198 -4.22 -10.90 2.43
N PHE A 199 -3.85 -12.15 2.22
CA PHE A 199 -2.58 -12.73 2.64
C PHE A 199 -1.73 -13.04 1.42
N MET A 200 -0.42 -12.78 1.53
CA MET A 200 0.54 -13.09 0.49
C MET A 200 1.73 -13.86 1.05
N ALA A 201 2.16 -14.90 0.35
CA ALA A 201 3.29 -15.72 0.73
C ALA A 201 4.19 -16.01 -0.47
N ASN A 202 5.31 -16.69 -0.18
CA ASN A 202 6.33 -17.01 -1.17
C ASN A 202 6.86 -15.73 -1.84
N CYS A 203 7.19 -14.73 -1.03
CA CYS A 203 7.56 -13.40 -1.50
C CYS A 203 9.03 -13.35 -1.93
N SER A 204 9.30 -12.65 -3.04
CA SER A 204 10.66 -12.32 -3.50
C SER A 204 11.15 -10.98 -2.97
N SER A 205 10.25 -10.10 -2.56
CA SER A 205 10.57 -8.81 -1.94
C SER A 205 9.42 -8.36 -1.05
N SER A 206 9.75 -7.59 -0.01
CA SER A 206 8.78 -6.86 0.81
C SER A 206 8.22 -5.66 0.02
N SER A 207 7.43 -4.80 0.68
CA SER A 207 6.81 -3.65 0.03
C SER A 207 7.85 -2.67 -0.51
N ARG A 208 7.77 -2.35 -1.80
CA ARG A 208 8.61 -1.32 -2.44
C ARG A 208 8.28 0.11 -2.01
N ALA A 209 7.28 0.29 -1.14
CA ALA A 209 6.95 1.59 -0.56
C ALA A 209 8.03 2.11 0.41
N TYR A 210 8.91 1.23 0.90
CA TYR A 210 9.99 1.58 1.83
C TYR A 210 11.32 1.71 1.11
N ALA A 211 12.18 2.59 1.60
CA ALA A 211 13.57 2.69 1.12
C ALA A 211 14.38 1.40 1.39
N ASP A 212 14.15 0.77 2.55
CA ASP A 212 14.87 -0.42 3.01
C ASP A 212 14.08 -1.72 2.78
N TYR A 213 13.37 -1.81 1.65
CA TYR A 213 12.56 -3.00 1.35
C TYR A 213 13.45 -4.24 1.22
N ASP A 214 13.18 -5.24 2.06
CA ASP A 214 13.90 -6.51 2.11
C ASP A 214 13.63 -7.37 0.85
N THR A 215 14.65 -8.08 0.38
CA THR A 215 14.61 -9.06 -0.72
C THR A 215 15.20 -10.41 -0.34
N THR A 216 15.55 -10.60 0.93
CA THR A 216 16.32 -11.75 1.41
C THR A 216 15.46 -12.61 2.32
N ASN A 217 15.45 -13.93 2.08
CA ASN A 217 14.81 -14.91 2.95
C ASN A 217 13.33 -14.58 3.30
N LEU A 218 12.55 -14.11 2.31
CA LEU A 218 11.12 -13.79 2.47
C LEU A 218 10.18 -14.92 2.02
N ARG A 219 10.75 -16.03 1.52
CA ARG A 219 9.99 -17.17 0.98
C ARG A 219 9.23 -17.94 2.07
N ASN A 220 9.66 -17.85 3.32
CA ASN A 220 9.02 -18.40 4.51
C ASN A 220 8.17 -17.37 5.29
N VAL A 221 7.94 -16.19 4.72
CA VAL A 221 7.15 -15.11 5.34
C VAL A 221 5.76 -15.06 4.73
N VAL A 222 4.75 -14.89 5.58
CA VAL A 222 3.41 -14.48 5.17
C VAL A 222 3.24 -13.01 5.53
N PHE A 223 2.86 -12.20 4.56
CA PHE A 223 2.43 -10.82 4.73
C PHE A 223 0.91 -10.75 4.67
N PHE A 224 0.32 -9.73 5.26
CA PHE A 224 -1.13 -9.52 5.18
C PHE A 224 -1.52 -8.03 5.13
N SER A 225 -2.65 -7.76 4.47
CA SER A 225 -3.21 -6.42 4.37
C SER A 225 -3.86 -5.99 5.69
N GLU A 226 -4.19 -4.70 5.80
CA GLU A 226 -5.04 -4.21 6.88
C GLU A 226 -6.49 -4.73 6.79
N LEU A 227 -7.18 -4.71 7.92
CA LEU A 227 -8.55 -5.22 8.02
C LEU A 227 -9.50 -4.38 7.17
N ASN A 228 -10.21 -5.02 6.23
CA ASN A 228 -11.07 -4.36 5.25
C ASN A 228 -10.34 -3.37 4.32
N GLU A 229 -9.01 -3.36 4.35
CA GLU A 229 -8.17 -2.43 3.58
C GLU A 229 -7.18 -3.24 2.73
N PRO A 230 -7.66 -3.91 1.66
CA PRO A 230 -6.86 -4.88 0.91
C PRO A 230 -5.64 -4.28 0.18
N TYR A 231 -5.58 -2.96 0.07
CA TYR A 231 -4.52 -2.21 -0.60
C TYR A 231 -3.42 -1.71 0.35
N TYR A 232 -3.63 -1.79 1.67
CA TYR A 232 -2.68 -1.30 2.67
C TYR A 232 -1.99 -2.46 3.37
N TRP A 233 -0.66 -2.50 3.28
CA TRP A 233 0.18 -3.61 3.73
C TRP A 233 1.32 -3.11 4.62
N PRO A 234 1.02 -2.81 5.89
CA PRO A 234 2.01 -2.30 6.83
C PRO A 234 3.25 -3.17 6.95
N SER A 235 4.40 -2.53 7.19
CA SER A 235 5.70 -3.19 7.38
C SER A 235 5.71 -4.17 8.56
N VAL A 236 4.81 -3.99 9.51
CA VAL A 236 4.65 -4.84 10.71
C VAL A 236 3.69 -6.01 10.49
N ASN A 237 2.89 -5.99 9.41
CA ASN A 237 1.90 -7.02 9.13
C ASN A 237 2.50 -8.22 8.40
N TYR A 238 3.40 -8.91 9.09
CA TYR A 238 3.99 -10.16 8.61
C TYR A 238 4.33 -11.10 9.77
N PHE A 239 4.51 -12.38 9.44
CA PHE A 239 5.09 -13.36 10.35
C PHE A 239 5.93 -14.37 9.58
N ARG A 240 7.03 -14.82 10.21
CA ARG A 240 7.88 -15.91 9.71
C ARG A 240 7.28 -17.24 10.13
N VAL A 241 7.15 -18.16 9.19
CA VAL A 241 6.50 -19.46 9.40
C VAL A 241 7.55 -20.56 9.49
N GLY A 242 7.80 -21.04 10.72
CA GLY A 242 8.71 -22.14 10.97
C GLY A 242 10.15 -21.86 10.52
N ASP A 243 10.75 -22.84 9.84
CA ASP A 243 12.12 -22.77 9.32
C ASP A 243 12.24 -21.92 8.04
N GLU A 244 13.43 -21.89 7.45
CA GLU A 244 13.75 -21.10 6.23
C GLU A 244 13.17 -21.68 4.93
N THR A 245 12.48 -22.82 4.97
CA THR A 245 11.92 -23.43 3.74
C THR A 245 10.73 -22.65 3.19
N ASP A 246 10.51 -22.69 1.88
CA ASP A 246 9.44 -21.89 1.26
C ASP A 246 8.04 -22.33 1.72
N ILE A 247 7.14 -21.34 1.79
CA ILE A 247 5.71 -21.59 1.83
C ILE A 247 5.25 -22.03 0.44
N LYS A 248 4.55 -23.15 0.39
CA LYS A 248 4.08 -23.79 -0.84
C LYS A 248 2.60 -23.56 -1.12
N ALA A 249 1.77 -23.34 -0.09
CA ALA A 249 0.35 -23.01 -0.26
C ALA A 249 -0.23 -22.22 0.93
N LEU A 250 -1.22 -21.37 0.62
CA LEU A 250 -2.13 -20.76 1.60
C LEU A 250 -3.53 -21.26 1.31
N VAL A 251 -4.18 -21.87 2.30
CA VAL A 251 -5.51 -22.48 2.13
C VAL A 251 -6.43 -21.99 3.25
N PRO A 252 -7.34 -21.05 2.97
CA PRO A 252 -8.39 -20.69 3.90
C PRO A 252 -9.29 -21.89 4.18
N TRP A 253 -9.46 -22.25 5.45
CA TRP A 253 -10.34 -23.33 5.85
C TRP A 253 -11.06 -22.99 7.15
N ARG A 254 -12.38 -22.75 7.05
CA ARG A 254 -13.21 -22.26 8.16
C ARG A 254 -12.62 -20.99 8.77
N ASN A 255 -12.30 -20.99 10.06
CA ASN A 255 -11.79 -19.83 10.80
C ASN A 255 -10.26 -19.82 10.90
N PHE A 256 -9.58 -20.64 10.10
CA PHE A 256 -8.13 -20.74 10.10
C PHE A 256 -7.60 -20.54 8.68
N LEU A 257 -6.39 -19.98 8.59
CA LEU A 257 -5.60 -20.03 7.37
C LEU A 257 -4.54 -21.12 7.53
N LEU A 258 -4.67 -22.20 6.76
CA LEU A 258 -3.65 -23.25 6.71
C LEU A 258 -2.50 -22.80 5.82
N ILE A 259 -1.28 -22.95 6.32
CA ILE A 259 -0.05 -22.57 5.65
C ILE A 259 0.78 -23.84 5.47
N PHE A 260 0.95 -24.26 4.23
CA PHE A 260 1.68 -25.47 3.90
C PHE A 260 3.11 -25.14 3.47
N LYS A 261 4.07 -25.86 4.03
CA LYS A 261 5.48 -25.92 3.61
C LYS A 261 5.77 -27.32 3.08
N GLU A 262 7.00 -27.59 2.66
CA GLU A 262 7.36 -28.91 2.10
C GLU A 262 7.23 -30.05 3.12
N ASN A 263 7.69 -29.81 4.36
CA ASN A 263 7.71 -30.81 5.43
C ASN A 263 6.97 -30.38 6.70
N SER A 264 6.14 -29.33 6.62
CA SER A 264 5.31 -28.92 7.77
C SER A 264 4.01 -28.24 7.35
N VAL A 265 3.02 -28.29 8.23
CA VAL A 265 1.75 -27.56 8.11
C VAL A 265 1.55 -26.72 9.35
N TRP A 266 1.14 -25.47 9.13
CA TRP A 266 0.87 -24.48 10.17
C TRP A 266 -0.56 -23.96 10.03
N ALA A 267 -1.14 -23.51 11.12
CA ALA A 267 -2.44 -22.85 11.15
C ALA A 267 -2.30 -21.47 11.77
N LEU A 268 -2.86 -20.47 11.09
CA LEU A 268 -3.03 -19.14 11.64
C LEU A 268 -4.44 -18.99 12.21
N PHE A 269 -4.51 -18.53 13.45
CA PHE A 269 -5.71 -18.18 14.20
C PHE A 269 -5.77 -16.68 14.44
N GLY A 270 -6.93 -16.18 14.85
CA GLY A 270 -7.12 -14.78 15.23
C GLY A 270 -7.70 -13.92 14.11
N TYR A 271 -8.13 -12.72 14.47
CA TYR A 271 -8.82 -11.79 13.57
C TYR A 271 -8.09 -10.46 13.45
N THR A 272 -7.62 -9.90 14.57
CA THR A 272 -6.81 -8.68 14.59
C THR A 272 -5.33 -9.02 14.54
N ALA A 273 -4.50 -8.08 14.08
CA ALA A 273 -3.05 -8.28 13.98
C ALA A 273 -2.42 -8.66 15.34
N ASP A 274 -2.93 -8.09 16.44
CA ASP A 274 -2.45 -8.35 17.81
C ASP A 274 -2.90 -9.71 18.36
N GLU A 275 -4.00 -10.27 17.84
CA GLU A 275 -4.56 -11.55 18.28
C GLU A 275 -4.10 -12.72 17.40
N MET A 276 -3.44 -12.45 16.28
CA MET A 276 -3.03 -13.49 15.34
C MET A 276 -2.00 -14.42 15.99
N GLN A 277 -2.30 -15.72 15.97
CA GLN A 277 -1.44 -16.75 16.53
C GLN A 277 -1.14 -17.81 15.48
N LEU A 278 0.14 -18.18 15.39
CA LEU A 278 0.62 -19.18 14.46
C LEU A 278 0.98 -20.45 15.24
N GLU A 279 0.35 -21.57 14.89
CA GLU A 279 0.59 -22.87 15.53
C GLU A 279 1.03 -23.91 14.50
N GLN A 280 2.00 -24.75 14.88
CA GLN A 280 2.42 -25.88 14.04
C GLN A 280 1.46 -27.05 14.25
N ILE A 281 0.83 -27.49 13.16
CA ILE A 281 -0.09 -28.64 13.18
C ILE A 281 0.64 -29.95 12.87
N SER A 282 1.63 -29.89 11.98
CA SER A 282 2.49 -31.04 11.67
C SER A 282 3.91 -30.58 11.36
N ALA A 283 4.88 -31.34 11.86
CA ALA A 283 6.31 -31.14 11.60
C ALA A 283 6.89 -32.16 10.60
N GLU A 284 6.07 -33.07 10.09
CA GLU A 284 6.51 -34.20 9.25
C GLU A 284 5.76 -34.27 7.91
N VAL A 285 4.57 -33.66 7.85
CA VAL A 285 3.71 -33.67 6.67
C VAL A 285 3.63 -32.25 6.12
N GLY A 286 3.70 -32.12 4.79
CA GLY A 286 3.57 -30.86 4.08
C GLY A 286 2.97 -31.06 2.70
N CYS A 287 3.35 -30.20 1.74
CA CYS A 287 2.94 -30.33 0.35
C CYS A 287 4.09 -29.97 -0.60
N THR A 288 4.12 -30.62 -1.77
CA THR A 288 5.19 -30.42 -2.76
C THR A 288 4.97 -29.18 -3.62
N ASN A 289 3.73 -28.72 -3.76
CA ASN A 289 3.36 -27.51 -4.50
C ASN A 289 1.97 -27.01 -4.09
N ARG A 290 1.60 -25.81 -4.57
CA ARG A 290 0.31 -25.18 -4.26
C ARG A 290 -0.92 -25.97 -4.70
N GLU A 291 -0.81 -26.76 -5.77
CA GLU A 291 -1.93 -27.53 -6.33
C GLU A 291 -2.19 -28.82 -5.53
N ALA A 292 -1.24 -29.22 -4.69
CA ALA A 292 -1.37 -30.37 -3.80
C ALA A 292 -2.18 -30.09 -2.53
N ALA A 293 -2.58 -28.84 -2.29
CA ALA A 293 -3.35 -28.42 -1.14
C ALA A 293 -4.65 -27.74 -1.56
N ALA A 294 -5.78 -28.22 -1.05
CA ALA A 294 -7.08 -27.60 -1.28
C ALA A 294 -7.99 -27.79 -0.05
N ALA A 295 -8.82 -26.78 0.22
CA ALA A 295 -9.92 -26.91 1.16
C ALA A 295 -11.13 -27.55 0.47
N GLY A 296 -11.68 -28.59 1.10
CA GLY A 296 -13.00 -29.11 0.80
C GLY A 296 -14.10 -28.32 1.53
N PRO A 297 -15.36 -28.38 1.05
CA PRO A 297 -16.50 -27.81 1.75
C PRO A 297 -16.73 -28.43 3.13
#